data_AF-A0A954N5H4-F1
#
_entry.id   AF-A0A954N5H4-F1
#
_cell.length_a   1.000
_cell.length_b   1.000
_cell.length_c   1.000
_cell.angle_alpha   90.00
_cell.angle_beta   90.00
_cell.angle_gamma   90.00
#
_symmetry.space_group_name_H-M   'P 1'
#
loop_
_entity.id
_entity.type
_entity.pdbx_description
1 polymer ?
#
loop_
_entity_poly.entity_id
_entity_poly.type
_entity_poly.pdbx_seq_one_letter_code
_entity_poly.pdbx_strand_id
1 'polypeptide(L)' 'GKDVEFHVNKSNEMAAAIRAANGRFTFTIYPEGQHNIWTETYDNPALYEWLLYQRRQPRPEPPAK' A
#
# COMPACT_ATOMS: atom_id res chain seq x y z
N GLY A 1 1.96 -14.56 -4.12
CA GLY A 1 0.50 -14.74 -4.24
C GLY A 1 0.25 -15.64 -5.41
N LYS A 2 -0.66 -16.59 -5.25
CA LYS A 2 -1.12 -17.53 -6.28
C LYS A 2 -2.33 -16.97 -7.04
N ASP A 3 -2.56 -15.66 -7.00
CA ASP A 3 -3.57 -15.00 -7.84
C ASP A 3 -3.14 -15.08 -9.31
N VAL A 4 -3.90 -15.87 -10.07
CA VAL A 4 -3.66 -16.21 -11.48
C VAL A 4 -4.44 -15.34 -12.44
N GLU A 5 -5.45 -14.58 -11.98
CA GLU A 5 -6.26 -13.70 -12.84
C GLU A 5 -5.72 -12.26 -12.80
N PHE A 6 -5.14 -11.84 -11.67
CA PHE A 6 -4.36 -10.62 -11.55
C PHE A 6 -2.97 -10.93 -11.00
N HIS A 7 -2.00 -11.03 -11.90
CA HIS A 7 -0.60 -11.19 -11.53
C HIS A 7 -0.17 -10.07 -10.57
N VAL A 8 0.43 -10.47 -9.44
CA VAL A 8 1.10 -9.60 -8.45
C VAL A 8 2.09 -8.60 -9.11
N ASN A 9 2.48 -8.86 -10.35
CA ASN A 9 3.28 -8.00 -11.22
C ASN A 9 2.83 -6.52 -11.22
N LYS A 10 1.53 -6.23 -11.35
CA LYS A 10 1.06 -4.82 -11.35
C LYS A 10 1.32 -4.13 -10.01
N SER A 11 1.08 -4.82 -8.90
CA SER A 11 1.38 -4.32 -7.56
C SER A 11 2.88 -4.15 -7.33
N ASN A 12 3.70 -5.06 -7.89
CA ASN A 12 5.16 -4.97 -7.85
C ASN A 12 5.69 -3.76 -8.63
N GLU A 13 5.16 -3.50 -9.82
CA GLU A 13 5.50 -2.33 -10.64
C GLU A 13 5.21 -1.03 -9.91
N MET A 14 4.03 -0.92 -9.28
CA MET A 14 3.66 0.25 -8.48
C MET A 14 4.58 0.40 -7.25
N ALA A 15 4.88 -0.68 -6.54
CA ALA A 15 5.81 -0.65 -5.41
C ALA A 15 7.21 -0.19 -5.84
N ALA A 16 7.69 -0.65 -7.01
CA ALA A 16 8.97 -0.22 -7.57
C ALA A 16 8.96 1.28 -7.93
N ALA A 17 7.88 1.77 -8.53
CA ALA A 17 7.72 3.19 -8.87
C ALA A 17 7.71 4.08 -7.61
N ILE A 18 6.99 3.68 -6.56
CA ILE A 18 6.96 4.42 -5.28
C ILE A 18 8.34 4.42 -4.62
N ARG A 19 9.07 3.29 -4.63
CA ARG A 19 10.47 3.23 -4.16
C ARG A 19 11.37 4.19 -4.92
N ALA A 20 11.28 4.21 -6.24
CA ALA A 20 12.07 5.10 -7.10
C ALA A 20 11.79 6.59 -6.84
N ALA A 21 10.57 6.92 -6.38
CA ALA A 21 10.18 8.27 -5.99
C ALA A 21 10.49 8.61 -4.51
N ASN A 22 11.21 7.74 -3.79
CA ASN A 22 11.44 7.85 -2.34
C ASN A 22 10.14 8.00 -1.52
N GLY A 23 9.04 7.43 -2.01
CA GLY A 23 7.76 7.42 -1.33
C GLY A 23 7.74 6.47 -0.14
N ARG A 24 6.97 6.80 0.90
CA ARG A 24 6.75 5.93 2.07
C ARG A 24 5.54 5.04 1.82
N PHE A 25 5.72 3.73 1.88
CA PHE A 25 4.64 2.75 1.72
C PHE A 25 4.96 1.44 2.44
N THR A 26 3.92 0.65 2.67
CA THR A 26 4.01 -0.74 3.12
C THR A 26 3.45 -1.62 2.01
N PHE A 27 4.08 -2.76 1.75
CA PHE A 27 3.63 -3.73 0.77
C PHE A 27 3.72 -5.15 1.32
N THR A 28 2.59 -5.84 1.38
CA THR A 28 2.46 -7.17 1.94
C THR A 28 2.06 -8.13 0.83
N ILE A 29 2.82 -9.22 0.67
CA ILE A 29 2.47 -10.32 -0.24
C ILE A 29 2.04 -11.51 0.61
N TYR A 30 0.81 -11.97 0.41
CA TYR A 30 0.35 -13.26 0.93
C TYR A 30 0.80 -14.35 -0.06
N PRO A 31 1.80 -15.20 0.24
CA PRO A 31 2.35 -16.14 -0.73
C PRO A 31 1.30 -17.13 -1.23
N GLU A 32 0.47 -17.62 -0.31
CA GLU A 32 -0.62 -18.57 -0.55
C GLU A 32 -1.95 -17.90 -0.90
N GLY A 33 -2.02 -16.57 -0.80
CA GLY A 33 -3.22 -15.80 -1.11
C GLY A 33 -3.59 -15.89 -2.59
N GLN A 34 -4.87 -16.16 -2.87
CA GLN A 34 -5.48 -16.08 -4.20
C GLN A 34 -6.10 -14.68 -4.40
N HIS A 35 -7.14 -14.54 -5.22
CA HIS A 35 -7.79 -13.25 -5.47
C HIS A 35 -8.43 -12.62 -4.22
N ASN A 36 -8.80 -13.44 -3.24
CA ASN A 36 -9.60 -13.02 -2.09
C ASN A 36 -8.81 -12.83 -0.79
N ILE A 37 -7.63 -12.19 -0.85
CA ILE A 37 -6.80 -11.89 0.34
C ILE A 37 -7.38 -10.80 1.26
N TRP A 38 -8.59 -10.32 0.98
CA TRP A 38 -9.24 -9.24 1.73
C TRP A 38 -9.52 -9.67 3.17
N THR A 39 -9.93 -10.92 3.40
CA THR A 39 -10.20 -11.44 4.74
C THR A 39 -8.94 -11.38 5.59
N GLU A 40 -7.83 -11.94 5.13
CA GLU A 40 -6.54 -11.91 5.85
C GLU A 40 -5.98 -10.49 5.98
N THR A 41 -6.33 -9.59 5.06
CA THR A 41 -5.95 -8.18 5.11
C THR A 41 -6.74 -7.42 6.18
N TYR A 42 -8.06 -7.61 6.26
CA TYR A 42 -8.93 -6.95 7.24
C TYR A 42 -8.85 -7.57 8.64
N ASP A 43 -8.39 -8.82 8.76
CA ASP A 43 -8.12 -9.45 10.06
C ASP A 43 -6.78 -9.00 10.66
N ASN A 44 -5.94 -8.27 9.92
CA ASN A 44 -4.64 -7.81 10.40
C ASN A 44 -4.75 -6.47 11.17
N PRO A 45 -4.49 -6.43 12.49
CA PRO A 45 -4.58 -5.20 13.28
C PRO A 45 -3.66 -4.08 12.78
N ALA A 46 -2.50 -4.43 12.20
CA ALA A 46 -1.53 -3.47 11.69
C ALA A 46 -2.10 -2.62 10.53
N LEU A 47 -3.10 -3.12 9.80
CA LEU A 47 -3.81 -2.33 8.80
C LEU A 47 -4.49 -1.12 9.45
N TYR A 48 -5.21 -1.34 10.54
CA TYR A 48 -5.96 -0.28 11.23
C TYR A 48 -5.02 0.66 11.97
N GLU A 49 -3.96 0.15 12.59
CA GLU A 49 -2.92 0.98 13.20
C GLU A 49 -2.29 1.92 12.16
N TRP A 50 -1.91 1.38 11.00
CA TRP A 50 -1.37 2.18 9.90
C TRP A 50 -2.40 3.20 9.42
N LEU A 51 -3.65 2.80 9.19
CA LEU A 51 -4.70 3.67 8.66
C LEU A 51 -4.98 4.85 9.60
N LEU A 52 -5.14 4.57 10.90
CA LEU A 52 -5.44 5.59 11.93
C LEU A 52 -4.24 6.48 12.26
N TYR A 53 -3.03 6.02 11.97
CA TYR A 53 -1.83 6.85 12.07
C TYR A 53 -1.74 7.91 10.95
N GLN A 54 -2.39 7.70 9.81
CA GLN A 54 -2.28 8.63 8.68
C GLN A 54 -2.93 9.98 9.00
N ARG A 55 -2.18 11.06 8.74
CA ARG A 55 -2.67 12.43 8.84
C ARG A 55 -2.25 13.19 7.60
N ARG A 56 -3.16 14.00 7.05
CA ARG A 56 -2.79 14.93 5.97
C ARG A 56 -1.83 15.95 6.58
N GLN A 57 -0.69 16.13 5.95
CA GLN A 57 0.17 17.26 6.28
C GLN A 57 -0.62 18.54 6.02
N PRO A 58 -0.43 19.60 6.83
CA PRO A 58 -0.93 20.92 6.50
C PRO A 58 -0.51 21.27 5.07
N ARG A 59 -1.42 21.85 4.29
CA ARG A 59 -1.06 22.34 2.97
C ARG A 59 0.08 23.36 3.15
N PRO A 60 1.22 23.22 2.46
CA PRO A 60 2.26 24.24 2.52
C PRO A 60 1.67 25.60 2.12
N GLU A 61 2.03 26.66 2.85
CA GLU A 61 1.56 28.00 2.50
C GLU A 61 2.01 28.35 1.08
N PRO A 62 1.14 28.97 0.26
CA PRO A 62 1.55 29.45 -1.04
C PRO A 62 2.69 30.48 -0.87
N PRO A 63 3.65 30.55 -1.81
CA PRO A 63 4.74 31.51 -1.72
C PRO A 63 4.20 32.95 -1.65
N ALA A 64 4.81 33.78 -0.82
CA ALA A 64 4.52 35.21 -0.76
C ALA A 64 4.80 35.84 -2.14
N LYS A 65 3.93 36.80 -2.52
CA LYS A 65 4.05 37.55 -3.78
C LYS A 65 5.29 38.42 -3.82
#